data_AF-A0A928SXS1-F1
#
_entry.id   AF-A0A928SXS1-F1
#
_cell.length_a   1.000
_cell.length_b   1.000
_cell.length_c   1.000
_cell.angle_alpha   90.00
_cell.angle_beta   90.00
_cell.angle_gamma   90.00
#
_symmetry.space_group_name_H-M   'P 1'
#
loop_
_entity.id
_entity.type
_entity.pdbx_description
1 polymer ?
#
loop_
_entity_poly.entity_id
_entity_poly.type
_entity_poly.pdbx_seq_one_letter_code
_entity_poly.pdbx_strand_id
1 'polypeptide(L)'
;MLLHSCPEMVAFESLVRPLHFLHFVAGITSLASCVHLLLRLVRRRHDPRVRTHATVLGLAYLATFTLGTLIYPTFRVRVRAELLDKTYPWATGLFEIKEHAASIVLIPVLAIFLLSRTLDLKQKPEALLVGGLASVVLLVLFYNACVGWYLGTIRSV
;
A
#
# COMPACT_ATOMS: atom_id res chain seq x y z
N MET A 1 -39.21 -25.20 2.59
CA MET A 1 -38.99 -23.76 2.31
C MET A 1 -37.53 -23.58 1.94
N LEU A 2 -37.17 -23.98 0.70
CA LEU A 2 -35.82 -23.84 0.16
C LEU A 2 -35.71 -22.40 -0.33
N LEU A 3 -35.16 -21.52 0.50
CA LEU A 3 -34.72 -20.21 0.03
C LEU A 3 -33.64 -20.47 -1.02
N HIS A 4 -33.98 -20.22 -2.27
CA HIS A 4 -32.99 -19.98 -3.32
C HIS A 4 -32.07 -18.88 -2.80
N SER A 5 -30.89 -19.27 -2.31
CA SER A 5 -29.81 -18.33 -2.06
C SER A 5 -29.43 -17.75 -3.42
N CYS A 6 -29.98 -16.58 -3.77
CA CYS A 6 -29.37 -15.76 -4.80
C CYS A 6 -27.89 -15.64 -4.42
N PRO A 7 -26.94 -16.03 -5.28
CA PRO A 7 -25.55 -15.73 -5.00
C PRO A 7 -25.47 -14.23 -4.83
N GLU A 8 -25.19 -13.75 -3.61
CA GLU A 8 -24.89 -12.35 -3.38
C GLU A 8 -23.68 -12.03 -4.25
N MET A 9 -23.93 -11.39 -5.38
CA MET A 9 -22.87 -10.98 -6.30
C MET A 9 -22.12 -9.84 -5.61
N VAL A 10 -20.96 -10.16 -5.07
CA VAL A 10 -20.09 -9.14 -4.47
C VAL A 10 -19.44 -8.36 -5.61
N ALA A 11 -19.41 -7.04 -5.50
CA ALA A 11 -18.81 -6.19 -6.52
C ALA A 11 -17.36 -6.61 -6.81
N PHE A 12 -17.03 -6.75 -8.10
CA PHE A 12 -15.71 -7.13 -8.63
C PHE A 12 -15.21 -8.54 -8.28
N GLU A 13 -16.08 -9.45 -7.81
CA GLU A 13 -15.69 -10.82 -7.45
C GLU A 13 -14.99 -11.57 -8.60
N SER A 14 -15.47 -11.41 -9.85
CA SER A 14 -14.85 -12.01 -11.04
C SER A 14 -13.48 -11.42 -11.39
N LEU A 15 -13.19 -10.20 -10.94
CA LEU A 15 -11.95 -9.48 -11.22
C LEU A 15 -10.99 -9.49 -10.02
N VAL A 16 -11.34 -10.14 -8.91
CA VAL A 16 -10.57 -10.03 -7.67
C VAL A 16 -9.14 -10.56 -7.82
N ARG A 17 -8.95 -11.68 -8.54
CA ARG A 17 -7.62 -12.26 -8.78
C ARG A 17 -6.70 -11.35 -9.58
N PRO A 18 -7.07 -10.84 -10.77
CA PRO A 18 -6.20 -9.92 -11.50
C PRO A 18 -6.01 -8.60 -10.74
N LEU A 19 -7.03 -8.07 -10.07
CA LEU A 19 -6.88 -6.87 -9.23
C LEU A 19 -5.87 -7.10 -8.10
N HIS A 20 -5.92 -8.25 -7.43
CA HIS A 20 -5.01 -8.60 -6.34
C HIS A 20 -3.56 -8.75 -6.85
N PHE A 21 -3.36 -9.36 -8.02
CA PHE A 21 -2.05 -9.43 -8.65
C PHE A 21 -1.50 -8.03 -8.99
N LEU A 22 -2.31 -7.17 -9.60
CA LEU A 22 -1.91 -5.79 -9.90
C LEU A 22 -1.62 -4.99 -8.62
N HIS A 23 -2.42 -5.17 -7.58
CA HIS A 23 -2.22 -4.56 -6.27
C HIS A 23 -0.86 -4.98 -5.67
N PHE A 24 -0.52 -6.27 -5.76
CA PHE A 24 0.75 -6.80 -5.29
C PHE A 24 1.95 -6.20 -6.05
N VAL A 25 1.88 -6.16 -7.38
CA VAL A 25 2.94 -5.55 -8.22
C VAL A 25 3.10 -4.07 -7.91
N ALA A 26 1.99 -3.33 -7.78
CA ALA A 26 2.01 -1.92 -7.41
C ALA A 26 2.64 -1.72 -6.02
N GLY A 27 2.26 -2.54 -5.04
CA GLY A 27 2.79 -2.48 -3.67
C GLY A 27 4.30 -2.73 -3.60
N ILE A 28 4.81 -3.74 -4.31
CA ILE A 28 6.26 -3.99 -4.44
C ILE A 28 6.96 -2.80 -5.10
N THR A 29 6.36 -2.25 -6.16
CA THR A 29 6.92 -1.11 -6.88
C THR A 29 7.02 0.13 -5.98
N SER A 30 6.00 0.40 -5.16
CA SER A 30 6.01 1.46 -4.15
C SER A 30 7.12 1.24 -3.13
N LEU A 31 7.22 0.03 -2.56
CA LEU A 31 8.22 -0.31 -1.56
C LEU A 31 9.65 -0.15 -2.12
N ALA A 32 9.91 -0.73 -3.30
CA ALA A 32 11.20 -0.62 -3.97
C ALA A 32 11.56 0.84 -4.30
N SER A 33 10.59 1.62 -4.78
CA SER A 33 10.81 3.04 -5.09
C SER A 33 11.12 3.85 -3.84
N CYS A 34 10.46 3.57 -2.71
CA CYS A 34 10.74 4.22 -1.43
C CYS A 34 12.15 3.91 -0.92
N VAL A 35 12.59 2.65 -1.01
CA VAL A 35 13.95 2.23 -0.67
C VAL A 35 14.98 2.95 -1.56
N HIS A 36 14.78 2.95 -2.88
CA HIS A 36 15.69 3.64 -3.80
C HIS A 36 15.74 5.15 -3.57
N LEU A 37 14.60 5.78 -3.26
CA LEU A 37 14.54 7.20 -2.91
C LEU A 37 15.40 7.50 -1.68
N LEU A 38 15.22 6.75 -0.59
CA LEU A 38 16.01 6.93 0.63
C LEU A 38 17.50 6.70 0.41
N LEU A 39 17.86 5.60 -0.26
CA LEU A 39 19.26 5.29 -0.56
C LEU A 39 19.93 6.39 -1.39
N ARG A 40 19.22 6.99 -2.35
CA ARG A 40 19.76 8.11 -3.14
C ARG A 40 19.84 9.39 -2.32
N LEU A 41 18.85 9.72 -1.49
CA LEU A 41 18.92 10.89 -0.61
C LEU A 41 20.12 10.81 0.36
N VAL A 42 20.44 9.61 0.84
CA VAL A 42 21.59 9.39 1.74
C VAL A 42 22.92 9.37 0.99
N ARG A 43 23.03 8.62 -0.12
CA ARG A 43 24.31 8.32 -0.77
C ARG A 43 24.65 9.24 -1.95
N ARG A 44 23.63 9.76 -2.64
CA ARG A 44 23.76 10.47 -3.93
C ARG A 44 22.67 11.54 -4.09
N ARG A 45 22.59 12.49 -3.16
CA ARG A 45 21.51 13.52 -3.15
C ARG A 45 21.42 14.37 -4.43
N HIS A 46 22.50 14.45 -5.20
CA HIS A 46 22.54 15.18 -6.48
C HIS A 46 22.09 14.33 -7.69
N ASP A 47 21.66 13.09 -7.48
CA ASP A 47 21.25 12.18 -8.54
C ASP A 47 19.89 12.59 -9.12
N PRO A 48 19.78 12.83 -10.45
CA PRO A 48 18.52 13.22 -11.08
C PRO A 48 17.41 12.16 -10.89
N ARG A 49 17.77 10.90 -10.59
CA ARG A 49 16.82 9.81 -10.36
C ARG A 49 16.06 9.92 -9.04
N VAL A 50 16.44 10.83 -8.13
CA VAL A 50 15.67 11.10 -6.89
C VAL A 50 14.23 11.46 -7.24
N ARG A 51 14.04 12.36 -8.20
CA ARG A 51 12.70 12.78 -8.65
C ARG A 51 11.94 11.66 -9.36
N THR A 52 12.64 10.81 -10.11
CA THR A 52 12.04 9.62 -10.72
C THR A 52 11.49 8.68 -9.65
N HIS A 53 12.26 8.35 -8.62
CA HIS A 53 11.78 7.43 -7.58
C HIS A 53 10.67 8.03 -6.71
N ALA A 54 10.69 9.34 -6.45
CA ALA A 54 9.57 10.02 -5.78
C ALA A 54 8.29 9.99 -6.64
N THR A 55 8.43 10.15 -7.97
CA THR A 55 7.30 10.06 -8.92
C THR A 55 6.74 8.64 -8.98
N VAL A 56 7.61 7.64 -9.15
CA VAL A 56 7.18 6.23 -9.21
C VAL A 56 6.57 5.80 -7.88
N LEU A 57 7.12 6.22 -6.74
CA LEU A 57 6.52 5.99 -5.41
C LEU A 57 5.09 6.53 -5.37
N GLY A 58 4.88 7.79 -5.73
CA GLY A 58 3.55 8.41 -5.71
C GLY A 58 2.54 7.69 -6.60
N LEU A 59 2.90 7.41 -7.85
CA LEU A 59 2.01 6.75 -8.80
C LEU A 59 1.71 5.29 -8.43
N ALA A 60 2.74 4.52 -8.08
CA ALA A 60 2.58 3.13 -7.69
C ALA A 60 1.77 3.00 -6.40
N TYR A 61 1.97 3.92 -5.45
CA TYR A 61 1.22 3.91 -4.20
C TYR A 61 -0.24 4.27 -4.42
N LEU A 62 -0.51 5.29 -5.25
CA LEU A 62 -1.88 5.64 -5.63
C LEU A 62 -2.58 4.45 -6.29
N ALA A 63 -1.91 3.77 -7.23
CA ALA A 63 -2.42 2.56 -7.85
C ALA A 63 -2.69 1.46 -6.81
N THR A 64 -1.77 1.22 -5.86
CA THR A 64 -1.94 0.25 -4.77
C THR A 64 -3.16 0.59 -3.93
N PHE A 65 -3.30 1.84 -3.49
CA PHE A 65 -4.41 2.31 -2.66
C PHE A 65 -5.76 2.17 -3.38
N THR A 66 -5.84 2.56 -4.65
CA THR A 66 -7.05 2.44 -5.45
C THR A 66 -7.42 0.97 -5.68
N LEU A 67 -6.47 0.12 -6.07
CA LEU A 67 -6.71 -1.30 -6.27
C LEU A 67 -7.14 -2.00 -4.97
N GLY A 68 -6.51 -1.66 -3.84
CA GLY A 68 -6.89 -2.19 -2.53
C GLY A 68 -8.33 -1.82 -2.17
N THR A 69 -8.71 -0.57 -2.45
CA THR A 69 -10.09 -0.07 -2.29
C THR A 69 -11.10 -0.87 -3.15
N LEU A 70 -10.72 -1.22 -4.39
CA LEU A 70 -11.58 -2.02 -5.27
C LEU A 70 -11.71 -3.48 -4.83
N ILE A 71 -10.66 -4.05 -4.24
CA ILE A 71 -10.68 -5.42 -3.69
C ILE A 71 -11.45 -5.48 -2.36
N TYR A 72 -11.48 -4.38 -1.61
CA TYR A 72 -11.99 -4.32 -0.24
C TYR A 72 -13.39 -4.93 -0.04
N PRO A 73 -14.41 -4.68 -0.90
CA PRO A 73 -15.73 -5.30 -0.73
C PRO A 73 -15.68 -6.82 -0.72
N THR A 74 -14.95 -7.42 -1.67
CA THR A 74 -14.81 -8.88 -1.76
C THR A 74 -14.06 -9.44 -0.55
N PHE A 75 -12.96 -8.79 -0.15
CA PHE A 75 -12.21 -9.19 1.04
C PHE A 75 -13.07 -9.14 2.31
N ARG A 76 -13.86 -8.07 2.49
CA ARG A 76 -14.69 -7.87 3.69
C ARG A 76 -15.73 -8.96 3.88
N VAL A 77 -16.35 -9.41 2.79
CA VAL A 77 -17.35 -10.48 2.83
C VAL A 77 -16.67 -11.85 2.92
N ARG A 78 -15.81 -12.18 1.96
CA ARG A 78 -15.28 -13.55 1.76
C ARG A 78 -14.15 -13.96 2.69
N VAL A 79 -13.37 -13.01 3.19
CA VAL A 79 -12.21 -13.32 4.04
C VAL A 79 -12.47 -12.85 5.46
N ARG A 80 -12.87 -11.58 5.65
CA ARG A 80 -13.08 -11.05 7.00
C ARG A 80 -14.29 -11.68 7.69
N ALA A 81 -15.50 -11.49 7.15
CA ALA A 81 -16.72 -11.95 7.81
C ALA A 81 -16.86 -13.49 7.83
N GLU A 82 -16.48 -14.16 6.74
CA GLU A 82 -16.60 -15.61 6.64
C GLU A 82 -15.51 -16.37 7.43
N LEU A 83 -14.29 -15.83 7.56
CA LEU A 83 -13.15 -16.52 8.17
C LEU A 83 -12.52 -15.77 9.36
N LEU A 84 -12.00 -14.56 9.16
CA LEU A 84 -11.16 -13.91 10.18
C LEU A 84 -11.94 -13.63 11.47
N ASP A 85 -13.14 -13.04 11.35
CA ASP A 85 -13.94 -12.66 12.52
C ASP A 85 -14.42 -13.89 13.31
N LYS A 86 -14.55 -15.06 12.65
CA LYS A 86 -15.01 -16.30 13.27
C LYS A 86 -13.87 -17.15 13.84
N THR A 87 -12.74 -17.21 13.15
CA THR A 87 -11.66 -18.17 13.45
C THR A 87 -10.38 -17.50 13.97
N TYR A 88 -10.08 -16.28 13.53
CA TYR A 88 -8.82 -15.58 13.83
C TYR A 88 -9.06 -14.08 14.15
N PRO A 89 -9.75 -13.73 15.25
CA PRO A 89 -10.13 -12.33 15.53
C PRO A 89 -8.92 -11.40 15.70
N TRP A 90 -7.78 -11.92 16.14
CA TRP A 90 -6.52 -11.16 16.20
C TRP A 90 -6.01 -10.75 14.81
N ALA A 91 -6.28 -11.55 13.79
CA ALA A 91 -5.90 -11.27 12.41
C ALA A 91 -6.77 -10.16 11.81
N THR A 92 -8.03 -10.04 12.23
CA THR A 92 -8.88 -8.87 11.92
C THR A 92 -8.25 -7.60 12.46
N GLY A 93 -7.77 -7.59 13.71
CA GLY A 93 -7.10 -6.43 14.30
C GLY A 93 -5.85 -6.01 13.52
N LEU A 94 -5.00 -6.96 13.12
CA LEU A 94 -3.83 -6.68 12.27
C LEU A 94 -4.23 -6.10 10.91
N PHE A 95 -5.29 -6.64 10.30
CA PHE A 95 -5.80 -6.12 9.05
C PHE A 95 -6.31 -4.68 9.20
N GLU A 96 -7.05 -4.36 10.25
CA GLU A 96 -7.56 -3.00 10.49
C GLU A 96 -6.44 -1.98 10.69
N ILE A 97 -5.42 -2.33 11.49
CA ILE A 97 -4.24 -1.48 11.67
C ILE A 97 -3.56 -1.23 10.31
N LYS A 98 -3.41 -2.28 9.50
CA LYS A 98 -2.83 -2.18 8.15
C LYS A 98 -3.63 -1.23 7.24
N GLU A 99 -4.95 -1.33 7.22
CA GLU A 99 -5.82 -0.47 6.39
C GLU A 99 -5.79 1.00 6.85
N HIS A 100 -5.79 1.25 8.16
CA HIS A 100 -5.64 2.59 8.70
C HIS A 100 -4.27 3.17 8.41
N ALA A 101 -3.20 2.40 8.63
CA ALA A 101 -1.84 2.82 8.35
C ALA A 101 -1.64 3.13 6.86
N ALA A 102 -2.22 2.31 5.96
CA ALA A 102 -2.25 2.62 4.53
C ALA A 102 -2.95 3.97 4.29
N SER A 103 -4.16 4.18 4.81
CA SER A 103 -4.88 5.44 4.60
C SER A 103 -4.11 6.68 5.08
N ILE A 104 -3.45 6.58 6.23
CA ILE A 104 -2.64 7.67 6.81
C ILE A 104 -1.43 7.98 5.91
N VAL A 105 -0.78 6.96 5.35
CA VAL A 105 0.44 7.11 4.53
C VAL A 105 0.20 7.73 3.16
N LEU A 106 -1.04 7.78 2.70
CA LEU A 106 -1.39 8.50 1.47
C LEU A 106 -0.94 9.97 1.52
N ILE A 107 -1.12 10.65 2.66
CA ILE A 107 -0.75 12.06 2.83
C ILE A 107 0.77 12.28 2.67
N PRO A 108 1.66 11.60 3.43
CA PRO A 108 3.11 11.79 3.26
C PRO A 108 3.62 11.32 1.89
N VAL A 109 3.00 10.31 1.26
CA VAL A 109 3.35 9.93 -0.13
C VAL A 109 3.03 11.07 -1.11
N LEU A 110 1.85 11.66 -1.02
CA LEU A 110 1.48 12.83 -1.83
C LEU A 110 2.38 14.02 -1.54
N ALA A 111 2.73 14.25 -0.27
CA ALA A 111 3.68 15.29 0.12
C ALA A 111 5.06 15.06 -0.54
N ILE A 112 5.62 13.85 -0.49
CA ILE A 112 6.89 13.52 -1.17
C ILE A 112 6.79 13.76 -2.69
N PHE A 113 5.69 13.33 -3.30
CA PHE A 113 5.45 13.50 -4.73
C PHE A 113 5.39 14.97 -5.15
N LEU A 114 4.76 15.83 -4.36
CA LEU A 114 4.66 17.27 -4.62
C LEU A 114 5.97 18.00 -4.28
N LEU A 115 6.51 17.77 -3.08
CA LEU A 115 7.74 18.40 -2.59
C LEU A 115 8.95 18.07 -3.46
N SER A 116 9.05 16.85 -3.98
CA SER A 116 10.14 16.48 -4.91
C SER A 116 10.11 17.23 -6.25
N ARG A 117 9.03 17.97 -6.56
CA ARG A 117 8.94 18.83 -7.74
C ARG A 117 9.20 20.30 -7.43
N THR A 118 8.97 20.73 -6.19
CA THR A 118 9.06 22.14 -5.78
C THR A 118 10.35 22.47 -5.05
N LEU A 119 10.90 21.50 -4.31
CA LEU A 119 12.11 21.65 -3.51
C LEU A 119 13.37 21.31 -4.31
N ASP A 120 14.46 22.03 -4.03
CA ASP A 120 15.82 21.69 -4.42
C ASP A 120 16.45 20.71 -3.43
N LEU A 121 16.21 19.42 -3.67
CA LEU A 121 16.71 18.31 -2.83
C LEU A 121 18.25 18.20 -2.76
N LYS A 122 18.99 19.08 -3.44
CA LYS A 122 20.44 19.28 -3.22
C LYS A 122 20.70 19.96 -1.87
N GLN A 123 19.76 20.76 -1.39
CA GLN A 123 19.83 21.42 -0.10
C GLN A 123 19.59 20.42 1.04
N LYS A 124 20.46 20.46 2.05
CA LYS A 124 20.41 19.56 3.20
C LYS A 124 19.06 19.56 3.94
N PRO A 125 18.44 20.71 4.30
CA PRO A 125 17.18 20.70 5.05
C PRO A 125 16.02 20.07 4.26
N GLU A 126 15.93 20.34 2.97
CA GLU A 126 14.89 19.82 2.10
C GLU A 126 15.03 18.31 1.88
N ALA A 127 16.26 17.84 1.68
CA ALA A 127 16.57 16.41 1.60
C ALA A 127 16.24 15.67 2.91
N LEU A 128 16.47 16.31 4.07
CA LEU A 128 16.13 15.73 5.38
C LEU A 128 14.62 15.64 5.58
N LEU A 129 13.85 16.66 5.17
CA LEU A 129 12.39 16.62 5.24
C LEU A 129 11.82 15.47 4.40
N VAL A 130 12.22 15.40 3.12
CA VAL A 130 11.75 14.34 2.21
C VAL A 130 12.25 12.97 2.67
N GLY A 131 13.48 12.88 3.18
CA GLY A 131 14.03 11.65 3.74
C GLY A 131 13.30 11.19 5.00
N GLY A 132 12.91 12.12 5.88
CA GLY A 132 12.12 11.84 7.08
C GLY A 132 10.74 11.29 6.72
N LEU A 133 10.03 11.96 5.82
CA LEU A 133 8.75 11.49 5.28
C LEU A 133 8.89 10.10 4.64
N ALA A 134 9.89 9.92 3.76
CA ALA A 134 10.11 8.64 3.09
C ALA A 134 10.46 7.50 4.05
N SER A 135 11.10 7.79 5.19
CA SER A 135 11.40 6.80 6.22
C SER A 135 10.13 6.32 6.93
N VAL A 136 9.22 7.25 7.26
CA VAL A 136 7.89 6.91 7.82
C VAL A 136 7.08 6.09 6.83
N VAL A 137 7.05 6.52 5.56
CA VAL A 137 6.38 5.78 4.48
C VAL A 137 6.96 4.38 4.35
N LEU A 138 8.29 4.22 4.32
CA LEU A 138 8.94 2.93 4.20
C LEU A 138 8.55 1.97 5.33
N LEU A 139 8.55 2.46 6.57
CA LEU A 139 8.18 1.65 7.73
C LEU A 139 6.77 1.06 7.59
N VAL A 140 5.80 1.89 7.19
CA VAL A 140 4.42 1.44 7.01
C VAL A 140 4.27 0.55 5.79
N LEU A 141 4.92 0.86 4.66
CA LEU A 141 4.90 -0.01 3.48
C LEU A 141 5.47 -1.40 3.80
N PHE A 142 6.56 -1.44 4.58
CA PHE A 142 7.16 -2.69 5.04
C PHE A 142 6.20 -3.47 5.95
N TYR A 143 5.62 -2.80 6.96
CA TYR A 143 4.60 -3.40 7.82
C TYR A 143 3.43 -3.98 7.00
N ASN A 144 2.89 -3.19 6.06
CA ASN A 144 1.77 -3.62 5.22
C ASN A 144 2.12 -4.81 4.33
N ALA A 145 3.35 -4.86 3.80
CA ALA A 145 3.83 -5.99 3.01
C ALA A 145 3.95 -7.25 3.88
N CYS A 146 4.52 -7.15 5.09
CA CYS A 146 4.63 -8.28 6.01
C CYS A 146 3.26 -8.82 6.44
N VAL A 147 2.35 -7.93 6.86
CA VAL A 147 0.99 -8.32 7.25
C VAL A 147 0.23 -8.89 6.06
N GLY A 148 0.31 -8.27 4.88
CA GLY A 148 -0.35 -8.75 3.67
C GLY A 148 0.13 -10.14 3.25
N TRP A 149 1.44 -10.36 3.26
CA TRP A 149 2.03 -11.67 2.98
C TRP A 149 1.54 -12.72 3.99
N TYR A 150 1.64 -12.40 5.28
CA TYR A 150 1.24 -13.31 6.35
C TYR A 150 -0.26 -13.67 6.30
N LEU A 151 -1.15 -12.68 6.20
CA LEU A 151 -2.60 -12.93 6.05
C LEU A 151 -2.91 -13.76 4.79
N GLY A 152 -2.18 -13.51 3.69
CA GLY A 152 -2.29 -14.29 2.46
C GLY A 152 -1.95 -15.77 2.62
N THR A 153 -1.07 -16.13 3.56
CA THR A 153 -0.76 -17.54 3.86
C THR A 153 -1.88 -18.26 4.62
N ILE A 154 -2.67 -17.52 5.43
CA ILE A 154 -3.84 -18.08 6.13
C ILE A 154 -4.97 -18.28 5.12
N ARG A 155 -5.28 -17.22 4.36
CA ARG A 155 -6.31 -17.24 3.32
C ARG A 155 -6.07 -16.10 2.33
N SER A 156 -5.90 -16.46 1.06
CA SER A 156 -5.99 -15.49 -0.03
C SER A 156 -7.43 -15.36 -0.53
N VAL A 157 -7.74 -14.20 -1.09
CA VAL A 157 -8.97 -13.95 -1.86
C VAL A 157 -8.83 -14.56 -3.25
#